data_AF-A0A497Q780-F1
#
_entry.id   AF-A0A497Q780-F1
#
_cell.length_a   1.000
_cell.length_b   1.000
_cell.length_c   1.000
_cell.angle_alpha   90.00
_cell.angle_beta   90.00
_cell.angle_gamma   90.00
#
_symmetry.space_group_name_H-M   'P 1'
#
loop_
_entity.id
_entity.type
_entity.pdbx_description
1 polymer ?
#
loop_
_entity_poly.entity_id
_entity_poly.type
_entity_poly.pdbx_seq_one_letter_code
_entity_poly.pdbx_strand_id
1 'polypeptide(L)'
;MRVGLEVAEFANYRVFREPRVIAAVQGIEEASRIEAWSEEVGALKRLLAYLATGHGRVVWSWHARDRDFWKTTGPDTPGYYVRPPVRTRVREMSVKDIDLVTRNAVGLVALEWLQAHPDDTTVLDVLNRIGASLPAPS
;
A
#
# COMPACT_ATOMS: atom_id res chain seq x y z
N MET A 1 -12.08 -1.84 -7.03
CA MET A 1 -11.92 -0.73 -6.06
C MET A 1 -13.20 -0.63 -5.24
N ARG A 2 -13.10 -0.47 -3.92
CA ARG A 2 -14.23 -0.28 -3.01
C ARG A 2 -13.99 0.99 -2.19
N VAL A 3 -15.04 1.63 -1.69
CA VAL A 3 -14.93 2.75 -0.74
C VAL A 3 -15.40 2.26 0.63
N GLY A 4 -14.53 2.37 1.63
CA GLY A 4 -14.86 2.10 3.04
C GLY A 4 -15.19 3.40 3.76
N LEU A 5 -16.22 3.36 4.60
CA LEU A 5 -16.68 4.47 5.43
C LEU A 5 -16.98 3.92 6.82
N GLU A 6 -16.59 4.65 7.86
CA GLU A 6 -17.15 4.41 9.18
C GLU A 6 -18.53 5.06 9.25
N VAL A 7 -19.53 4.32 9.75
CA VAL A 7 -20.90 4.82 9.88
C VAL A 7 -21.28 4.74 11.34
N ALA A 8 -21.72 5.88 11.88
CA ALA A 8 -22.38 5.95 13.18
C ALA A 8 -23.82 6.42 12.97
N GLU A 9 -24.78 5.76 13.62
CA GLU A 9 -26.14 6.25 13.72
C GLU A 9 -26.33 6.94 15.07
N PHE A 10 -26.83 8.18 15.04
CA PHE A 10 -27.15 8.93 16.24
C PHE A 10 -28.42 9.75 15.98
N ALA A 11 -29.41 9.69 16.88
CA ALA A 11 -30.63 10.49 16.84
C ALA A 11 -31.29 10.60 15.44
N ASN A 12 -31.49 9.47 14.76
CA ASN A 12 -32.12 9.33 13.43
C ASN A 12 -31.35 9.96 12.25
N TYR A 13 -30.06 10.26 12.40
CA TYR A 13 -29.18 10.57 11.28
C TYR A 13 -27.92 9.71 11.28
N ARG A 14 -27.31 9.57 10.09
CA ARG A 14 -26.05 8.85 9.88
C ARG A 14 -24.90 9.82 9.76
N VAL A 15 -23.84 9.58 10.52
CA VAL A 15 -22.56 10.26 10.41
C VAL A 15 -21.58 9.33 9.74
N PHE A 16 -20.98 9.79 8.65
CA PHE A 16 -19.91 9.08 7.96
C PHE A 16 -18.56 9.67 8.41
N ARG A 17 -17.60 8.81 8.75
CA ARG A 17 -16.23 9.21 9.13
C ARG A 17 -15.19 8.42 8.36
N GLU A 18 -14.03 9.05 8.18
CA GLU A 18 -12.82 8.47 7.61
C GLU A 18 -13.02 7.70 6.28
N PRO A 19 -13.54 8.37 5.22
CA PRO A 19 -13.62 7.75 3.90
C PRO A 19 -12.25 7.29 3.45
N ARG A 20 -12.20 6.06 2.94
CA ARG A 20 -10.98 5.47 2.40
C ARG A 20 -11.24 4.61 1.18
N VAL A 21 -10.31 4.67 0.24
CA VAL A 21 -10.31 3.81 -0.93
C VAL A 21 -9.63 2.51 -0.56
N ILE A 22 -10.27 1.39 -0.87
CA ILE A 22 -9.75 0.04 -0.66
C ILE A 22 -9.51 -0.61 -2.02
N ALA A 23 -8.27 -1.02 -2.25
CA ALA A 23 -7.82 -1.79 -3.40
C ALA A 23 -7.11 -3.07 -2.95
N ALA A 24 -6.87 -3.97 -3.90
CA ALA A 24 -6.07 -5.17 -3.71
C ALA A 24 -5.19 -5.37 -4.95
N VAL A 25 -4.10 -6.12 -4.80
CA VAL A 25 -3.19 -6.43 -5.91
C VAL A 25 -3.76 -7.60 -6.69
N GLN A 26 -3.84 -7.44 -8.01
CA GLN A 26 -4.38 -8.47 -8.90
C GLN A 26 -3.58 -9.78 -8.76
N GLY A 27 -4.30 -10.89 -8.64
CA GLY A 27 -3.73 -12.23 -8.49
C GLY A 27 -3.42 -12.65 -7.05
N ILE A 28 -3.44 -11.71 -6.10
CA ILE A 28 -3.24 -11.97 -4.67
C ILE A 28 -4.27 -11.19 -3.84
N GLU A 29 -5.50 -11.07 -4.33
CA GLU A 29 -6.53 -10.19 -3.78
C GLU A 29 -6.95 -10.60 -2.36
N GLU A 30 -6.90 -11.89 -2.04
CA GLU A 30 -7.24 -12.41 -0.71
C GLU A 30 -6.12 -12.15 0.31
N ALA A 31 -4.88 -12.13 -0.15
CA ALA A 31 -3.71 -11.90 0.70
C ALA A 31 -3.36 -10.41 0.83
N SER A 32 -3.80 -9.56 -0.11
CA SER A 32 -3.38 -8.16 -0.19
C SER A 32 -4.51 -7.17 0.03
N ARG A 33 -4.17 -6.03 0.65
CA ARG A 33 -5.09 -4.90 0.79
C ARG A 33 -4.33 -3.59 0.81
N ILE A 34 -4.82 -2.59 0.08
CA ILE A 34 -4.30 -1.24 0.06
C ILE A 34 -5.42 -0.29 0.46
N GLU A 35 -5.19 0.52 1.48
CA GLU A 35 -6.13 1.50 2.01
C GLU A 35 -5.54 2.89 1.92
N ALA A 36 -6.25 3.81 1.28
CA ALA A 36 -5.81 5.19 1.09
C ALA A 36 -6.84 6.17 1.67
N TRP A 37 -6.35 7.12 2.47
CA TRP A 37 -7.15 8.19 3.09
C TRP A 37 -6.78 9.55 2.49
N SER A 38 -7.80 10.39 2.33
CA SER A 38 -7.69 11.77 1.84
C SER A 38 -8.14 12.74 2.94
N GLU A 39 -7.43 13.86 3.11
CA GLU A 39 -7.95 15.00 3.90
C GLU A 39 -8.61 16.05 3.01
N GLU A 40 -8.05 16.25 1.82
CA GLU A 40 -8.57 17.16 0.81
C GLU A 40 -8.72 16.42 -0.52
N VAL A 41 -9.56 16.95 -1.42
CA VAL A 41 -9.73 16.38 -2.76
C VAL A 41 -8.39 16.41 -3.49
N GLY A 42 -7.93 15.24 -3.94
CA GLY A 42 -6.68 15.12 -4.68
C GLY A 42 -5.41 15.14 -3.81
N ALA A 43 -5.52 14.93 -2.49
CA ALA A 43 -4.36 14.86 -1.60
C ALA A 43 -4.44 13.69 -0.61
N LEU A 44 -3.43 12.82 -0.65
CA LEU A 44 -3.26 11.72 0.31
C LEU A 44 -2.86 12.24 1.69
N LYS A 45 -3.57 11.77 2.72
CA LYS A 45 -3.18 11.87 4.13
C LYS A 45 -2.27 10.71 4.53
N ARG A 46 -2.70 9.49 4.19
CA ARG A 46 -2.07 8.23 4.57
C ARG A 46 -2.42 7.15 3.55
N LEU A 47 -1.48 6.24 3.32
CA LEU A 47 -1.74 4.98 2.64
C LEU A 47 -1.17 3.83 3.48
N LEU A 48 -1.96 2.77 3.67
CA LEU A 48 -1.53 1.53 4.29
C LEU A 48 -1.63 0.40 3.27
N ALA A 49 -0.56 -0.35 3.09
CA ALA A 49 -0.54 -1.55 2.27
C ALA A 49 -0.27 -2.76 3.17
N TYR A 50 -1.01 -3.83 2.93
CA TYR A 50 -1.02 -5.03 3.75
C TYR A 50 -0.76 -6.25 2.88
N LEU A 51 0.04 -7.16 3.41
CA LEU A 51 0.18 -8.50 2.87
C LEU A 51 0.07 -9.52 4.01
N ALA A 52 -0.90 -10.40 3.91
CA ALA A 52 -0.96 -11.61 4.69
C ALA A 52 0.08 -12.60 4.16
N THR A 53 0.88 -13.15 5.06
CA THR A 53 1.90 -14.15 4.78
C THR A 53 1.64 -15.36 5.67
N GLY A 54 2.22 -16.52 5.34
CA GLY A 54 2.12 -17.71 6.18
C GLY A 54 2.63 -17.51 7.62
N HIS A 55 3.39 -16.46 7.89
CA HIS A 55 4.02 -16.16 9.19
C HIS A 55 3.45 -14.92 9.89
N GLY A 56 2.40 -14.28 9.35
CA GLY A 56 1.82 -13.07 9.92
C GLY A 56 1.45 -12.04 8.86
N ARG A 57 1.48 -10.75 9.23
CA ARG A 57 1.15 -9.65 8.33
C ARG A 57 2.30 -8.69 8.18
N VAL A 58 2.65 -8.40 6.94
CA VAL A 58 3.56 -7.31 6.58
C VAL A 58 2.73 -6.07 6.27
N VAL A 59 3.14 -4.93 6.81
CA VAL A 59 2.47 -3.65 6.62
C VAL A 59 3.45 -2.62 6.13
N TRP A 60 3.07 -1.87 5.11
CA TRP A 60 3.77 -0.65 4.70
C TRP A 60 2.87 0.54 4.93
N SER A 61 3.39 1.55 5.61
CA SER A 61 2.69 2.80 5.88
C SER A 61 3.41 3.95 5.21
N TRP A 62 2.67 4.71 4.42
CA TRP A 62 3.09 6.00 3.90
C TRP A 62 2.23 7.09 4.55
N HIS A 63 2.86 8.14 5.06
CA HIS A 63 2.19 9.25 5.72
C HIS A 63 2.59 10.58 5.09
N ALA A 64 1.64 11.52 4.97
CA ALA A 64 1.88 12.84 4.39
C ALA A 64 3.01 13.64 5.06
N ARG A 65 3.28 13.36 6.35
CA ARG A 65 4.34 13.99 7.13
C ARG A 65 5.72 13.42 6.84
N ASP A 66 5.81 12.10 6.70
CA ASP A 66 7.09 11.40 6.54
C ASP A 66 7.48 11.27 5.06
N ARG A 67 6.47 11.18 4.18
CA ARG A 67 6.59 11.06 2.72
C ARG A 67 7.41 9.88 2.20
N ASP A 68 7.78 8.98 3.10
CA ASP A 68 8.43 7.70 2.84
C ASP A 68 7.58 6.52 3.31
N PHE A 69 7.91 5.33 2.80
CA PHE A 69 7.30 4.08 3.24
C PHE A 69 8.05 3.49 4.42
N TRP A 70 7.32 3.21 5.49
CA TRP A 70 7.78 2.49 6.67
C TRP A 70 7.19 1.09 6.69
N LYS A 71 8.03 0.05 6.81
CA LYS A 71 7.63 -1.37 6.82
C LYS A 71 7.62 -1.92 8.25
N THR A 72 6.61 -2.70 8.60
CA THR A 72 6.56 -3.53 9.82
C THR A 72 6.17 -4.97 9.46
N THR A 73 6.77 -5.96 10.11
CA THR A 73 6.57 -7.40 9.82
C THR A 73 5.85 -8.15 10.94
N GLY A 74 5.53 -7.47 12.03
CA GLY A 74 4.87 -8.04 13.20
C GLY A 74 4.66 -6.98 14.29
N PRO A 75 3.81 -7.26 15.31
CA PRO A 75 3.52 -6.32 16.39
C PRO A 75 4.76 -5.99 17.25
N ASP A 76 5.67 -6.95 17.39
CA ASP A 76 6.86 -6.82 18.25
C ASP A 76 8.16 -6.55 17.46
N THR A 77 8.08 -6.34 16.15
CA THR A 77 9.25 -6.05 15.32
C THR A 77 9.37 -4.54 15.08
N PRO A 78 10.51 -3.91 15.42
CA PRO A 78 10.77 -2.53 15.03
C PRO A 78 10.67 -2.39 13.51
N GLY A 79 9.93 -1.38 13.06
CA GLY A 79 9.84 -1.10 11.63
C GLY A 79 11.09 -0.40 11.09
N TYR A 80 11.12 -0.21 9.78
CA TYR A 80 12.19 0.50 9.09
C TYR A 80 11.71 1.13 7.79
N TYR A 81 12.39 2.19 7.34
CA TYR A 81 12.11 2.82 6.05
C TYR A 81 12.55 1.92 4.90
N VAL A 82 11.74 1.86 3.85
CA VAL A 82 12.04 1.06 2.65
C VAL A 82 12.11 1.93 1.41
N ARG A 83 12.97 1.53 0.47
CA ARG A 83 13.08 2.19 -0.81
C ARG A 83 11.86 1.88 -1.68
N PRO A 84 11.19 2.88 -2.26
CA PRO A 84 10.08 2.64 -3.18
C PRO A 84 10.57 1.94 -4.48
N PRO A 85 9.84 0.92 -4.98
CA PRO A 85 10.29 0.10 -6.11
C PRO A 85 10.08 0.73 -7.49
N VAL A 86 9.19 1.72 -7.60
CA VAL A 86 8.89 2.40 -8.87
C VAL A 86 9.93 3.48 -9.13
N ARG A 87 10.58 3.41 -10.30
CA ARG A 87 11.58 4.41 -10.69
C ARG A 87 10.93 5.76 -10.88
N THR A 88 11.46 6.77 -10.21
CA THR A 88 10.99 8.15 -10.34
C THR A 88 12.17 9.12 -10.30
N ARG A 89 12.01 10.28 -10.95
CA ARG A 89 12.92 11.43 -10.82
C ARG A 89 12.57 12.33 -9.64
N VAL A 90 11.40 12.10 -9.03
CA VAL A 90 10.93 12.83 -7.87
C VAL A 90 11.79 12.44 -6.66
N ARG A 91 12.33 13.44 -5.97
CA ARG A 91 13.19 13.23 -4.80
C ARG A 91 12.42 12.69 -3.60
N GLU A 92 11.17 13.11 -3.45
CA GLU A 92 10.30 12.79 -2.32
C GLU A 92 8.84 12.84 -2.80
N MET A 93 8.05 11.81 -2.49
CA MET A 93 6.67 11.74 -2.93
C MET A 93 5.80 12.78 -2.20
N SER A 94 5.04 13.57 -2.95
CA SER A 94 4.11 14.55 -2.41
C SER A 94 2.74 13.92 -2.11
N VAL A 95 1.95 14.59 -1.28
CA VAL A 95 0.53 14.25 -1.04
C VAL A 95 -0.31 14.26 -2.33
N LYS A 96 0.12 15.01 -3.35
CA LYS A 96 -0.56 15.08 -4.65
C LYS A 96 -0.12 13.98 -5.63
N ASP A 97 0.93 13.24 -5.32
CA ASP A 97 1.47 12.18 -6.18
C ASP A 97 0.73 10.84 -5.95
N ILE A 98 -0.61 10.89 -5.92
CA ILE A 98 -1.49 9.77 -5.52
C ILE A 98 -1.14 8.48 -6.27
N ASP A 99 -1.01 8.60 -7.60
CA ASP A 99 -0.72 7.48 -8.47
C ASP A 99 0.69 6.91 -8.23
N LEU A 100 1.70 7.75 -7.98
CA LEU A 100 3.06 7.30 -7.69
C LEU A 100 3.13 6.59 -6.32
N VAL A 101 2.51 7.15 -5.28
CA VAL A 101 2.46 6.53 -3.95
C VAL A 101 1.72 5.18 -4.04
N THR A 102 0.59 5.13 -4.76
CA THR A 102 -0.19 3.90 -4.93
C THR A 102 0.58 2.83 -5.69
N ARG A 103 1.24 3.18 -6.81
CA ARG A 103 2.07 2.23 -7.56
C ARG A 103 3.22 1.69 -6.71
N ASN A 104 3.88 2.53 -5.92
CA ASN A 104 4.92 2.07 -5.00
C ASN A 104 4.40 1.11 -3.94
N ALA A 105 3.22 1.39 -3.36
CA ALA A 105 2.57 0.48 -2.42
C ALA A 105 2.25 -0.88 -3.05
N VAL A 106 1.70 -0.89 -4.26
CA VAL A 106 1.45 -2.12 -5.04
C VAL A 106 2.75 -2.88 -5.28
N GLY A 107 3.81 -2.17 -5.70
CA GLY A 107 5.10 -2.78 -5.98
C GLY A 107 5.74 -3.40 -4.73
N LEU A 108 5.64 -2.74 -3.58
CA LEU A 108 6.15 -3.27 -2.31
C LEU A 108 5.46 -4.58 -1.94
N VAL A 109 4.13 -4.61 -2.04
CA VAL A 109 3.33 -5.81 -1.77
C VAL A 109 3.68 -6.94 -2.74
N ALA A 110 3.74 -6.67 -4.04
CA ALA A 110 4.05 -7.68 -5.05
C ALA A 110 5.48 -8.22 -4.93
N LEU A 111 6.47 -7.37 -4.61
CA LEU A 111 7.84 -7.83 -4.38
C LEU A 111 7.96 -8.72 -3.14
N GLU A 112 7.27 -8.36 -2.04
CA GLU A 112 7.25 -9.21 -0.84
C GLU A 112 6.59 -10.56 -1.13
N TRP A 113 5.54 -10.57 -1.96
CA TRP A 113 4.88 -11.82 -2.37
C TRP A 113 5.86 -12.74 -3.11
N LEU A 114 6.62 -12.22 -4.08
CA LEU A 114 7.63 -13.00 -4.81
C LEU A 114 8.74 -13.50 -3.90
N GLN A 115 9.13 -12.72 -2.89
CA GLN A 115 10.12 -13.17 -1.90
C GLN A 115 9.59 -14.33 -1.05
N ALA A 116 8.31 -14.29 -0.67
CA ALA A 116 7.66 -15.35 0.09
C ALA A 116 7.29 -16.58 -0.77
N HIS A 117 7.07 -16.39 -2.07
CA HIS A 117 6.65 -17.41 -3.02
C HIS A 117 7.47 -17.31 -4.33
N PRO A 118 8.76 -17.74 -4.31
CA PRO A 118 9.67 -17.53 -5.45
C PRO A 118 9.21 -18.16 -6.77
N ASP A 119 8.43 -19.24 -6.69
CA ASP A 119 7.91 -19.96 -7.86
C ASP A 119 6.58 -19.40 -8.37
N ASP A 120 5.94 -18.49 -7.63
CA ASP A 120 4.66 -17.89 -8.02
C ASP A 120 4.87 -16.61 -8.82
N THR A 121 4.68 -16.71 -10.14
CA THR A 121 4.88 -15.60 -11.07
C THR A 121 3.66 -14.69 -11.24
N THR A 122 2.58 -14.91 -10.49
CA THR A 122 1.27 -14.27 -10.74
C THR A 122 1.32 -12.74 -10.71
N VAL A 123 2.20 -12.15 -9.89
CA VAL A 123 2.31 -10.70 -9.72
C VAL A 123 3.34 -10.03 -10.65
N LEU A 124 4.04 -10.79 -11.51
CA LEU A 124 5.06 -10.23 -12.41
C LEU A 124 4.47 -9.23 -13.42
N ASP A 125 3.31 -9.54 -13.98
CA ASP A 125 2.61 -8.63 -14.91
C ASP A 125 2.23 -7.31 -14.23
N VAL A 126 1.84 -7.35 -12.96
CA VAL A 126 1.54 -6.15 -12.18
C VAL A 126 2.79 -5.29 -12.03
N LEU A 127 3.92 -5.90 -11.62
CA LEU A 127 5.21 -5.20 -11.44
C LEU A 127 5.67 -4.53 -12.73
N ASN A 128 5.55 -5.23 -13.86
CA ASN A 128 5.88 -4.69 -15.18
C ASN A 128 5.00 -3.48 -15.54
N ARG A 129 3.68 -3.57 -15.34
CA ARG A 129 2.74 -2.48 -15.64
C ARG A 129 2.97 -1.22 -14.83
N ILE A 130 3.39 -1.35 -13.57
CA ILE A 130 3.64 -0.20 -12.70
C ILE A 130 5.06 0.38 -12.83
N GLY A 131 5.94 -0.26 -13.62
CA GLY A 131 7.32 0.18 -13.80
C GLY A 131 8.21 -0.05 -12.57
N ALA A 132 7.94 -1.11 -11.80
CA ALA A 132 8.75 -1.49 -10.65
C ALA A 132 10.11 -2.06 -11.10
N SER A 133 11.17 -1.77 -10.36
CA SER A 133 12.46 -2.46 -10.53
C SER A 133 12.43 -3.77 -9.76
N LEU A 134 12.67 -4.89 -10.44
CA LEU A 134 12.92 -6.15 -9.75
C LEU A 134 14.26 -6.05 -9.00
N PRO A 135 14.35 -6.54 -7.75
CA PRO A 135 15.63 -6.69 -7.09
C PRO A 135 16.52 -7.63 -7.92
N ALA A 136 17.82 -7.32 -7.99
CA ALA A 136 18.77 -8.23 -8.63
C ALA A 136 18.77 -9.57 -7.88
N PRO A 137 18.88 -10.71 -8.59
CA PRO A 137 19.08 -11.99 -7.92
C PRO A 137 20.38 -11.91 -7.10
N SER A 138 20.26 -12.17 -5.80
CA SER A 138 21.37 -12.35 -4.86
C SER A 138 22.13 -13.64 -5.14
#